data_AF-A0AAW2MKX1-F1
#
_entry.id   AF-A0AAW2MKX1-F1
#
_cell.length_a   1.000
_cell.length_b   1.000
_cell.length_c   1.000
_cell.angle_alpha   90.00
_cell.angle_beta   90.00
_cell.angle_gamma   90.00
#
_symmetry.space_group_name_H-M   'P 1'
#
loop_
_entity.id
_entity.type
_entity.pdbx_description
1 polymer ?
#
loop_
_entity_poly.entity_id
_entity_poly.type
_entity_poly.pdbx_seq_one_letter_code
_entity_poly.pdbx_strand_id
1 'polypeptide(L)'
;MAPSLSKGGSNATVLVDGVTDSLITLDDSNFTVNDHVFLTEVPPNITAMPSPYFAGDKAAPPPTAASPGCFVGFDTKEPGNHHVVPIGKLKNIKFMSIFSKRPYVVLLPLIEGPFRASLQPGTDDYIDICVESGSTKVNGSSFRASLYMHAGDDPFTLVKDAIKVARHHLGTFKLLEEKTAPGIVDKFGWCTWDAFYLTVHPHGVWEGVKGLVDGGCPPGLVLIDDGWQSICHDEDPITSEGRNRTSAGEQMPCRLIQFQENYKFREYESPYKSRPGPKTGMGAFIRDLKDTFNTVDYVYVWHALVGTGVGLGPMFLACPRQR
;
A
#
# COMPACT_ATOMS: atom_id res chain seq x y z
N MET A 1 -6.08 -44.80 38.70
CA MET A 1 -5.10 -44.45 39.76
C MET A 1 -4.37 -43.18 39.34
N ALA A 2 -4.52 -42.11 40.11
CA ALA A 2 -3.42 -41.18 40.39
C ALA A 2 -2.88 -41.56 41.79
N PRO A 3 -1.59 -41.33 42.10
CA PRO A 3 -1.12 -40.01 42.63
C PRO A 3 0.33 -39.69 42.17
N SER A 4 1.00 -38.55 42.40
CA SER A 4 0.69 -37.18 42.85
C SER A 4 1.94 -36.29 42.69
N LEU A 5 1.73 -35.01 42.35
CA LEU A 5 2.35 -33.75 42.85
C LEU A 5 3.87 -33.61 43.06
N SER A 6 4.47 -32.56 42.45
CA SER A 6 5.01 -31.43 43.23
C SER A 6 5.31 -30.17 42.38
N LYS A 7 4.84 -29.01 42.90
CA LYS A 7 5.34 -27.60 42.85
C LYS A 7 5.82 -27.06 41.48
N GLY A 8 5.25 -25.98 40.92
CA GLY A 8 4.97 -24.70 41.54
C GLY A 8 6.09 -23.70 41.19
N GLY A 9 5.93 -22.95 40.10
CA GLY A 9 6.86 -21.92 39.65
C GLY A 9 6.12 -20.82 38.89
N SER A 10 5.81 -19.73 39.60
CA SER A 10 5.35 -18.48 39.04
C SER A 10 6.50 -17.81 38.29
N ASN A 11 6.39 -17.62 36.98
CA ASN A 11 7.27 -16.70 36.26
C ASN A 11 6.72 -15.28 36.36
N ALA A 12 6.78 -14.74 37.58
CA ALA A 12 6.87 -13.31 37.78
C ALA A 12 8.35 -12.94 37.57
N THR A 13 8.72 -12.53 36.36
CA THR A 13 10.00 -11.85 36.14
C THR A 13 9.88 -10.43 36.68
N VAL A 14 10.19 -10.29 37.97
CA VAL A 14 10.73 -9.05 38.52
C VAL A 14 12.11 -8.89 37.89
N LEU A 15 12.24 -7.99 36.93
CA LEU A 15 13.53 -7.51 36.46
C LEU A 15 13.78 -6.16 37.13
N VAL A 16 14.60 -6.20 38.18
CA VAL A 16 15.26 -5.03 38.76
C VAL A 16 16.65 -4.97 38.13
N ASP A 17 17.02 -3.77 37.68
CA ASP A 17 18.33 -3.32 37.19
C ASP A 17 18.88 -3.92 35.88
N GLY A 18 18.39 -3.36 34.78
CA GLY A 18 19.03 -3.38 33.47
C GLY A 18 18.40 -2.27 32.61
N VAL A 19 19.04 -1.11 32.57
CA VAL A 19 18.57 0.10 31.88
C VAL A 19 18.23 -0.21 30.41
N THR A 20 16.94 -0.28 30.10
CA THR A 20 16.45 -0.21 28.71
C THR A 20 16.17 1.25 28.41
N ASP A 21 17.22 2.04 28.13
CA ASP A 21 17.03 3.42 27.69
C ASP A 21 16.21 3.38 26.38
N SER A 22 15.01 3.94 26.39
CA SER A 22 14.23 4.22 25.20
C SER A 22 14.12 5.72 25.11
N LEU A 23 14.40 6.30 23.93
CA LEU A 23 14.23 7.74 23.74
C LEU A 23 12.78 8.16 23.94
N ILE A 24 11.83 7.28 23.62
CA ILE A 24 10.41 7.47 23.88
C ILE A 24 10.01 6.67 25.11
N THR A 25 9.43 7.34 26.09
CA THR A 25 8.89 6.71 27.30
C THR A 25 7.41 7.03 27.46
N LEU A 26 6.68 6.11 28.08
CA LEU A 26 5.31 6.32 28.53
C LEU A 26 5.31 6.27 30.06
N ASP A 27 5.17 7.42 30.70
CA ASP A 27 5.20 7.56 32.16
C ASP A 27 4.15 8.58 32.62
N ASP A 28 3.52 8.33 33.78
CA ASP A 28 2.47 9.18 34.35
C ASP A 28 1.41 9.64 33.33
N SER A 29 0.96 8.72 32.47
CA SER A 29 0.00 8.98 31.38
C SER A 29 0.48 10.00 30.33
N ASN A 30 1.80 10.10 30.12
CA ASN A 30 2.40 11.00 29.13
C ASN A 30 3.43 10.25 28.29
N PHE A 31 3.38 10.44 26.97
CA PHE A 31 4.51 10.09 26.12
C PHE A 31 5.52 11.23 26.10
N THR A 32 6.79 10.91 26.37
CA THR A 32 7.89 11.87 26.39
C THR A 32 9.05 11.44 25.51
N VAL A 33 9.80 12.41 25.00
CA VAL A 33 11.07 12.23 24.30
C VAL A 33 12.09 13.24 24.80
N ASN A 34 13.24 12.78 25.33
CA ASN A 34 14.24 13.65 25.97
C ASN A 34 13.60 14.68 26.92
N ASP A 35 12.77 14.21 27.85
CA ASP A 35 12.00 15.01 28.82
C ASP A 35 10.95 15.96 28.21
N HIS A 36 10.74 15.94 26.89
CA HIS A 36 9.68 16.69 26.23
C HIS A 36 8.43 15.83 26.07
N VAL A 37 7.36 16.22 26.77
CA VAL A 37 6.03 15.62 26.58
C VAL A 37 5.50 15.95 25.18
N PHE A 38 5.05 14.93 24.45
CA PHE A 38 4.43 15.11 23.12
C PHE A 38 3.01 14.55 23.01
N LEU A 39 2.59 13.64 23.90
CA LEU A 39 1.18 13.29 24.11
C LEU A 39 0.88 13.25 25.60
N THR A 40 -0.19 13.91 26.02
CA THR A 40 -0.65 13.93 27.43
C THR A 40 -1.93 13.12 27.60
N GLU A 41 -2.30 12.79 28.84
CA GLU A 41 -3.56 12.09 29.14
C GLU A 41 -3.71 10.77 28.34
N VAL A 42 -2.61 10.04 28.18
CA VAL A 42 -2.59 8.73 27.51
C VAL A 42 -3.46 7.75 28.31
N PRO A 43 -4.48 7.12 27.70
CA PRO A 43 -5.36 6.20 28.41
C PRO A 43 -4.62 4.95 28.94
N PRO A 44 -5.05 4.37 30.07
CA PRO A 44 -4.36 3.26 30.73
C PRO A 44 -4.39 1.94 29.95
N ASN A 45 -5.24 1.83 28.93
CA ASN A 45 -5.27 0.66 28.05
C ASN A 45 -4.26 0.75 26.89
N ILE A 46 -3.56 1.88 26.74
CA ILE A 46 -2.45 2.04 25.80
C ILE A 46 -1.19 1.42 26.38
N THR A 47 -0.48 0.68 25.54
CA THR A 47 0.79 0.02 25.88
C THR A 47 1.87 0.51 24.93
N ALA A 48 3.10 0.61 25.42
CA ALA A 48 4.26 0.97 24.62
C ALA A 48 5.41 0.00 24.92
N MET A 49 5.97 -0.60 23.87
CA MET A 49 7.05 -1.56 23.95
C MET A 49 8.24 -1.04 23.13
N PRO A 50 9.44 -0.89 23.73
CA PRO A 50 10.63 -0.48 22.98
C PRO A 50 10.86 -1.37 21.76
N SER A 51 11.28 -0.76 20.65
CA SER A 51 11.61 -1.49 19.43
C SER A 51 12.80 -2.43 19.66
N PRO A 52 12.69 -3.73 19.32
CA PRO A 52 13.86 -4.61 19.28
C PRO A 52 14.70 -4.38 18.00
N TYR A 53 14.19 -3.59 17.05
CA TYR A 53 14.85 -3.30 15.78
C TYR A 53 15.51 -1.93 15.80
N PHE A 54 16.66 -1.85 15.13
CA PHE A 54 17.40 -0.63 14.93
C PHE A 54 17.51 -0.32 13.44
N ALA A 55 17.52 0.97 13.09
CA ALA A 55 17.52 1.41 11.70
C ALA A 55 18.89 1.42 11.01
N GLY A 56 19.97 1.12 11.75
CA GLY A 56 21.32 1.07 11.21
C GLY A 56 21.64 -0.26 10.51
N ASP A 57 22.39 -0.20 9.41
CA ASP A 57 22.85 -1.38 8.66
C ASP A 57 23.90 -2.23 9.41
N LYS A 58 24.37 -1.76 10.58
CA LYS A 58 25.35 -2.46 11.41
C LYS A 58 24.66 -3.47 12.33
N ALA A 59 25.26 -4.64 12.46
CA ALA A 59 24.84 -5.69 13.38
C ALA A 59 24.85 -5.16 14.83
N ALA A 60 23.66 -4.84 15.33
CA ALA A 60 23.34 -4.32 16.65
C ALA A 60 24.02 -2.97 17.02
N PRO A 61 23.29 -2.03 17.65
CA PRO A 61 23.92 -0.89 18.31
C PRO A 61 24.79 -1.35 19.49
N PRO A 62 25.64 -0.46 20.02
CA PRO A 62 26.28 -0.69 21.31
C PRO A 62 25.23 -1.09 22.37
N PRO A 63 25.57 -1.95 23.35
CA PRO A 63 24.66 -2.38 24.42
C PRO A 63 24.01 -1.26 25.23
N THR A 64 24.49 -0.03 25.07
CA THR A 64 24.12 1.17 25.83
C THR A 64 23.35 2.20 24.99
N ALA A 65 23.02 1.92 23.73
CA ALA A 65 22.31 2.90 22.89
C ALA A 65 20.80 2.79 23.11
N ALA A 66 20.17 3.92 23.41
CA ALA A 66 18.74 3.98 23.63
C ALA A 66 17.95 3.57 22.38
N SER A 67 16.86 2.82 22.53
CA SER A 67 15.96 2.54 21.41
C SER A 67 15.31 3.85 20.94
N PRO A 68 15.43 4.24 19.66
CA PRO A 68 14.87 5.49 19.17
C PRO A 68 13.34 5.43 18.98
N GLY A 69 12.73 4.25 19.10
CA GLY A 69 11.29 4.11 18.90
C GLY A 69 10.65 2.98 19.70
N CYS A 70 9.32 2.98 19.72
CA CYS A 70 8.50 2.00 20.40
C CYS A 70 7.28 1.61 19.57
N PHE A 71 6.81 0.37 19.75
CA PHE A 71 5.54 -0.11 19.26
C PHE A 71 4.46 0.20 20.28
N VAL A 72 3.38 0.82 19.81
CA VAL A 72 2.23 1.21 20.60
C VAL A 72 1.05 0.34 20.20
N GLY A 73 0.34 -0.15 21.20
CA GLY A 73 -0.83 -1.00 21.05
C GLY A 73 -1.84 -0.75 22.15
N PHE A 74 -2.95 -1.47 22.13
CA PHE A 74 -4.00 -1.35 23.15
C PHE A 74 -4.81 -2.63 23.30
N ASP A 75 -5.50 -2.74 24.44
CA ASP A 75 -6.53 -3.75 24.69
C ASP A 75 -7.92 -3.12 24.73
N THR A 76 -8.93 -3.85 24.26
CA THR A 76 -10.36 -3.54 24.40
C THR A 76 -11.08 -4.68 25.12
N LYS A 77 -12.17 -4.35 25.81
CA LYS A 77 -12.97 -5.36 26.53
C LYS A 77 -13.66 -6.34 25.58
N GLU A 78 -14.24 -5.81 24.51
CA GLU A 78 -14.98 -6.59 23.52
C GLU A 78 -14.17 -6.71 22.23
N PRO A 79 -14.21 -7.88 21.57
CA PRO A 79 -13.63 -8.05 20.25
C PRO A 79 -14.49 -7.36 19.18
N GLY A 80 -13.84 -6.76 18.20
CA GLY A 80 -14.51 -6.10 17.09
C GLY A 80 -13.68 -6.11 15.81
N ASN A 81 -14.33 -5.81 14.70
CA ASN A 81 -13.70 -5.63 13.40
C ASN A 81 -13.30 -4.17 13.14
N HIS A 82 -13.64 -3.27 14.06
CA HIS A 82 -13.38 -1.83 14.01
C HIS A 82 -13.29 -1.26 15.43
N HIS A 83 -12.18 -0.60 15.74
CA HIS A 83 -11.91 0.05 17.02
C HIS A 83 -11.45 1.48 16.79
N VAL A 84 -11.94 2.41 17.59
CA VAL A 84 -11.44 3.79 17.65
C VAL A 84 -11.08 4.06 19.10
N VAL A 85 -9.79 4.32 19.36
CA VAL A 85 -9.25 4.45 20.71
C VAL A 85 -8.37 5.69 20.79
N PRO A 86 -8.54 6.56 21.79
CA PRO A 86 -7.63 7.69 22.01
C PRO A 86 -6.24 7.19 22.42
N ILE A 87 -5.19 7.80 21.85
CA ILE A 87 -3.78 7.48 22.20
C ILE A 87 -3.09 8.59 23.00
N GLY A 88 -3.81 9.67 23.29
CA GLY A 88 -3.34 10.83 24.04
C GLY A 88 -3.70 12.14 23.35
N LYS A 89 -3.63 13.24 24.10
CA LYS A 89 -3.89 14.60 23.60
C LYS A 89 -2.64 15.21 23.00
N LEU A 90 -2.80 15.80 21.81
CA LEU A 90 -1.78 16.59 21.13
C LEU A 90 -2.11 18.08 21.29
N LYS A 91 -1.70 18.68 22.40
CA LYS A 91 -1.98 20.10 22.71
C LYS A 91 -0.78 20.98 22.41
N ASN A 92 -1.01 22.12 21.77
CA ASN A 92 -0.01 23.16 21.50
C ASN A 92 1.24 22.67 20.74
N ILE A 93 1.13 21.57 20.00
CA ILE A 93 2.18 21.03 19.15
C ILE A 93 1.74 21.17 17.69
N LYS A 94 2.59 21.82 16.88
CA LYS A 94 2.34 21.94 15.45
C LYS A 94 2.62 20.59 14.78
N PHE A 95 1.66 20.09 14.01
CA PHE A 95 1.75 18.81 13.29
C PHE A 95 2.95 18.71 12.32
N MET A 96 3.54 19.85 11.94
CA MET A 96 4.80 19.89 11.17
C MET A 96 5.57 21.19 11.44
N SER A 97 6.83 21.08 11.88
CA SER A 97 7.73 22.23 12.03
C SER A 97 9.18 21.84 11.73
N ILE A 98 9.66 22.08 10.51
CA ILE A 98 11.02 21.69 10.06
C ILE A 98 12.17 22.53 10.64
N PHE A 99 11.89 23.52 11.49
CA PHE A 99 12.88 24.39 12.16
C PHE A 99 12.70 24.37 13.67
N SER A 100 12.63 23.17 14.23
CA SER A 100 12.43 22.98 15.67
C SER A 100 13.77 22.74 16.37
N LYS A 101 13.93 23.32 17.57
CA LYS A 101 14.99 22.91 18.52
C LYS A 101 14.59 21.69 19.37
N ARG A 102 13.37 21.18 19.18
CA ARG A 102 12.83 19.99 19.84
C ARG A 102 12.98 18.78 18.92
N PRO A 103 13.13 17.56 19.49
CA PRO A 103 13.12 16.35 18.71
C PRO A 103 11.82 16.21 17.90
N TYR A 104 11.94 15.57 16.74
CA TYR A 104 10.82 15.13 15.92
C TYR A 104 10.34 13.76 16.40
N VAL A 105 9.03 13.53 16.29
CA VAL A 105 8.42 12.22 16.50
C VAL A 105 7.56 11.88 15.29
N VAL A 106 7.80 10.73 14.67
CA VAL A 106 6.88 10.14 13.69
C VAL A 106 5.93 9.19 14.40
N LEU A 107 4.65 9.32 14.06
CA LEU A 107 3.60 8.38 14.42
C LEU A 107 3.21 7.64 13.14
N LEU A 108 3.61 6.38 13.03
CA LEU A 108 3.44 5.55 11.83
C LEU A 108 2.42 4.42 12.09
N PRO A 109 1.16 4.56 11.65
CA PRO A 109 0.18 3.47 11.74
C PRO A 109 0.64 2.26 10.94
N LEU A 110 0.47 1.07 11.51
CA LEU A 110 0.92 -0.20 10.94
C LEU A 110 -0.25 -1.12 10.60
N ILE A 111 0.07 -2.21 9.93
CA ILE A 111 -0.82 -3.36 9.76
C ILE A 111 -0.45 -4.37 10.84
N GLU A 112 -1.41 -4.79 11.65
CA GLU A 112 -1.23 -5.85 12.64
C GLU A 112 -2.15 -7.04 12.31
N GLY A 113 -1.55 -8.11 11.79
CA GLY A 113 -2.31 -9.24 11.27
C GLY A 113 -3.27 -8.78 10.15
N PRO A 114 -4.58 -9.09 10.24
CA PRO A 114 -5.57 -8.66 9.25
C PRO A 114 -6.13 -7.25 9.49
N PHE A 115 -5.60 -6.49 10.45
CA PHE A 115 -6.10 -5.16 10.79
C PHE A 115 -5.16 -4.07 10.27
N ARG A 116 -5.74 -3.02 9.70
CA ARG A 116 -5.06 -1.79 9.30
C ARG A 116 -5.30 -0.73 10.36
N ALA A 117 -4.25 0.00 10.73
CA ALA A 117 -4.37 1.20 11.56
C ALA A 117 -4.36 2.50 10.73
N SER A 118 -5.04 3.53 11.22
CA SER A 118 -4.94 4.92 10.77
C SER A 118 -5.13 5.88 11.94
N LEU A 119 -4.64 7.12 11.80
CA LEU A 119 -4.87 8.18 12.78
C LEU A 119 -5.99 9.11 12.32
N GLN A 120 -6.78 9.59 13.28
CA GLN A 120 -7.84 10.58 13.05
C GLN A 120 -7.92 11.55 14.24
N PRO A 121 -8.51 12.75 14.05
CA PRO A 121 -8.77 13.65 15.17
C PRO A 121 -9.84 13.05 16.09
N GLY A 122 -9.54 12.97 17.39
CA GLY A 122 -10.49 12.70 18.45
C GLY A 122 -11.13 13.99 18.99
N THR A 123 -11.93 13.85 20.05
CA THR A 123 -12.50 15.00 20.77
C THR A 123 -11.47 15.61 21.73
N ASP A 124 -11.61 16.86 22.16
CA ASP A 124 -10.75 17.51 23.19
C ASP A 124 -9.23 17.31 22.94
N ASP A 125 -8.79 17.59 21.71
CA ASP A 125 -7.40 17.47 21.24
C ASP A 125 -6.78 16.07 21.30
N TYR A 126 -7.59 15.02 21.54
CA TYR A 126 -7.12 13.64 21.40
C TYR A 126 -6.75 13.34 19.94
N ILE A 127 -5.70 12.54 19.79
CA ILE A 127 -5.49 11.76 18.58
C ILE A 127 -6.10 10.38 18.84
N ASP A 128 -6.92 9.92 17.91
CA ASP A 128 -7.45 8.57 17.94
C ASP A 128 -6.71 7.69 16.94
N ILE A 129 -6.46 6.44 17.35
CA ILE A 129 -6.10 5.36 16.43
C ILE A 129 -7.38 4.60 16.06
N CYS A 130 -7.64 4.50 14.75
CA CYS A 130 -8.63 3.61 14.18
C CYS A 130 -7.94 2.32 13.74
N VAL A 131 -8.44 1.16 14.17
CA VAL A 131 -7.93 -0.16 13.79
C VAL A 131 -9.09 -1.01 13.26
N GLU A 132 -9.01 -1.41 11.99
CA GLU A 132 -10.11 -2.09 11.29
C GLU A 132 -9.64 -3.24 10.40
N SER A 133 -10.45 -4.30 10.31
CA SER A 133 -10.22 -5.44 9.41
C SER A 133 -11.03 -5.37 8.12
N GLY A 134 -12.04 -4.49 8.07
CA GLY A 134 -12.99 -4.41 6.96
C GLY A 134 -13.93 -5.62 6.85
N SER A 135 -13.96 -6.53 7.83
CA SER A 135 -14.77 -7.76 7.77
C SER A 135 -15.39 -8.11 9.13
N THR A 136 -16.71 -8.26 9.19
CA THR A 136 -17.43 -8.68 10.41
C THR A 136 -17.06 -10.07 10.90
N LYS A 137 -16.39 -10.87 10.06
CA LYS A 137 -15.88 -12.21 10.40
C LYS A 137 -14.49 -12.17 11.04
N VAL A 138 -13.81 -11.02 11.02
CA VAL A 138 -12.43 -10.87 11.52
C VAL A 138 -12.45 -9.86 12.67
N ASN A 139 -12.52 -10.39 13.89
CA ASN A 139 -12.60 -9.59 15.12
C ASN A 139 -11.34 -9.77 15.98
N GLY A 140 -10.93 -8.72 16.67
CA GLY A 140 -9.79 -8.71 17.59
C GLY A 140 -10.08 -7.81 18.79
N SER A 141 -9.36 -7.99 19.89
CA SER A 141 -9.51 -7.14 21.10
C SER A 141 -8.16 -6.76 21.73
N SER A 142 -7.05 -7.20 21.15
CA SER A 142 -5.70 -6.96 21.66
C SER A 142 -4.77 -6.73 20.48
N PHE A 143 -4.15 -5.55 20.48
CA PHE A 143 -3.22 -5.09 19.46
C PHE A 143 -1.94 -4.65 20.16
N ARG A 144 -0.76 -5.11 19.70
CA ARG A 144 0.53 -4.85 20.35
C ARG A 144 1.40 -3.88 19.57
N ALA A 145 1.15 -3.72 18.27
CA ALA A 145 2.01 -2.97 17.36
C ALA A 145 1.20 -2.28 16.23
N SER A 146 0.01 -1.78 16.54
CA SER A 146 -0.84 -1.06 15.59
C SER A 146 -0.29 0.32 15.23
N LEU A 147 0.62 0.86 16.04
CA LEU A 147 1.32 2.12 15.80
C LEU A 147 2.81 1.97 16.12
N TYR A 148 3.67 2.55 15.30
CA TYR A 148 5.08 2.71 15.62
C TYR A 148 5.41 4.19 15.83
N MET A 149 6.08 4.51 16.95
CA MET A 149 6.60 5.85 17.23
C MET A 149 8.12 5.84 17.13
N HIS A 150 8.69 6.88 16.52
CA HIS A 150 10.14 7.03 16.36
C HIS A 150 10.58 8.47 16.59
N ALA A 151 11.63 8.67 17.36
CA ALA A 151 12.18 9.96 17.74
C ALA A 151 13.55 10.24 17.09
N GLY A 152 13.84 11.50 16.80
CA GLY A 152 15.12 11.93 16.22
C GLY A 152 15.15 13.40 15.82
N ASP A 153 16.32 13.90 15.46
CA ASP A 153 16.54 15.34 15.26
C ASP A 153 16.43 15.80 13.80
N ASP A 154 16.55 14.88 12.84
CA ASP A 154 16.39 15.16 11.41
C ASP A 154 15.12 14.47 10.85
N PRO A 155 14.09 15.24 10.42
CA PRO A 155 12.82 14.66 10.00
C PRO A 155 12.94 13.79 8.74
N PHE A 156 13.95 14.02 7.89
CA PHE A 156 14.13 13.24 6.65
C PHE A 156 14.74 11.86 6.93
N THR A 157 15.78 11.79 7.76
CA THR A 157 16.38 10.53 8.19
C THR A 157 15.44 9.75 9.09
N LEU A 158 14.73 10.44 9.99
CA LEU A 158 13.76 9.85 10.91
C LEU A 158 12.65 9.06 10.19
N VAL A 159 12.07 9.60 9.11
CA VAL A 159 11.06 8.86 8.33
C VAL A 159 11.66 7.61 7.69
N LYS A 160 12.87 7.71 7.11
CA LYS A 160 13.55 6.55 6.50
C LYS A 160 13.83 5.46 7.54
N ASP A 161 14.30 5.85 8.71
CA ASP A 161 14.65 4.94 9.79
C ASP A 161 13.42 4.28 10.42
N ALA A 162 12.32 5.03 10.57
CA ALA A 162 11.04 4.46 11.00
C ALA A 162 10.51 3.41 10.01
N ILE A 163 10.63 3.67 8.70
CA ILE A 163 10.20 2.73 7.66
C ILE A 163 11.10 1.47 7.62
N LYS A 164 12.41 1.59 7.89
CA LYS A 164 13.30 0.42 8.05
C LYS A 164 12.84 -0.46 9.23
N VAL A 165 12.53 0.14 10.38
CA VAL A 165 12.03 -0.61 11.53
C VAL A 165 10.69 -1.28 11.21
N ALA A 166 9.75 -0.57 10.58
CA ALA A 166 8.49 -1.14 10.12
C ALA A 166 8.71 -2.31 9.14
N ARG A 167 9.68 -2.19 8.23
CA ARG A 167 10.08 -3.26 7.30
C ARG A 167 10.59 -4.49 8.04
N HIS A 168 11.44 -4.32 9.06
CA HIS A 168 11.94 -5.43 9.87
C HIS A 168 10.84 -6.08 10.72
N HIS A 169 9.97 -5.28 11.31
CA HIS A 169 8.87 -5.75 12.14
C HIS A 169 7.81 -6.51 11.34
N LEU A 170 7.37 -5.95 10.21
CA LEU A 170 6.30 -6.52 9.40
C LEU A 170 6.78 -7.65 8.50
N GLY A 171 7.97 -7.54 7.91
CA GLY A 171 8.51 -8.54 6.98
C GLY A 171 7.70 -8.72 5.69
N THR A 172 6.76 -7.81 5.38
CA THR A 172 5.82 -7.92 4.25
C THR A 172 6.19 -7.08 3.03
N PHE A 173 7.20 -6.20 3.14
CA PHE A 173 7.60 -5.31 2.05
C PHE A 173 9.11 -5.11 2.00
N LYS A 174 9.56 -4.62 0.85
CA LYS A 174 10.95 -4.18 0.61
C LYS A 174 11.01 -2.67 0.55
N LEU A 175 12.11 -2.11 1.05
CA LEU A 175 12.41 -0.69 0.90
C LEU A 175 12.68 -0.34 -0.57
N LEU A 176 12.65 0.94 -0.92
CA LEU A 176 12.89 1.37 -2.30
C LEU A 176 14.28 0.93 -2.77
N GLU A 177 15.28 1.07 -1.90
CA GLU A 177 16.68 0.75 -2.12
C GLU A 177 16.94 -0.75 -2.26
N GLU A 178 15.99 -1.58 -1.82
CA GLU A 178 16.05 -3.05 -1.89
C GLU A 178 15.33 -3.61 -3.12
N LYS A 179 14.61 -2.76 -3.84
CA LYS A 179 13.92 -3.13 -5.07
C LYS A 179 14.87 -2.96 -6.25
N THR A 180 14.87 -3.94 -7.14
CA THR A 180 15.50 -3.79 -8.44
C THR A 180 14.63 -2.89 -9.30
N ALA A 181 15.13 -1.72 -9.66
CA ALA A 181 14.44 -0.83 -10.60
C ALA A 181 14.22 -1.59 -11.92
N PRO A 182 12.97 -1.68 -12.42
CA PRO A 182 12.72 -2.30 -13.71
C PRO A 182 13.25 -1.39 -14.83
N GLY A 183 13.68 -1.98 -15.95
CA GLY A 183 14.29 -1.22 -17.05
C GLY A 183 13.38 -0.16 -17.69
N ILE A 184 12.07 -0.15 -17.38
CA ILE A 184 11.13 0.92 -17.77
C ILE A 184 11.47 2.27 -17.15
N VAL A 185 12.15 2.32 -16.00
CA VAL A 185 12.45 3.56 -15.28
C VAL A 185 13.39 4.46 -16.10
N ASP A 186 14.22 3.86 -16.94
CA ASP A 186 15.18 4.56 -17.81
C ASP A 186 14.60 4.87 -19.21
N LYS A 187 13.30 4.68 -19.41
CA LYS A 187 12.65 4.85 -20.71
C LYS A 187 11.73 6.06 -20.72
N PHE A 188 11.79 6.83 -21.79
CA PHE A 188 10.70 7.72 -22.14
C PHE A 188 9.46 6.87 -22.46
N GLY A 189 8.36 7.14 -21.75
CA GLY A 189 7.11 6.39 -21.88
C GLY A 189 5.99 7.25 -22.44
N TRP A 190 5.08 6.60 -23.17
CA TRP A 190 3.84 7.22 -23.64
C TRP A 190 2.62 6.45 -23.15
N CYS A 191 1.68 7.17 -22.56
CA CYS A 191 0.38 6.64 -22.12
C CYS A 191 -0.72 7.07 -23.09
N THR A 192 -1.59 6.13 -23.46
CA THR A 192 -2.64 6.35 -24.45
C THR A 192 -3.86 7.14 -23.92
N TRP A 193 -3.95 7.39 -22.61
CA TRP A 193 -5.15 7.96 -21.98
C TRP A 193 -5.57 9.31 -22.56
N ASP A 194 -4.71 10.32 -22.51
CA ASP A 194 -5.07 11.67 -22.99
C ASP A 194 -5.24 11.75 -24.51
N ALA A 195 -4.77 10.74 -25.25
CA ALA A 195 -4.93 10.67 -26.69
C ALA A 195 -6.26 10.05 -27.12
N PHE A 196 -6.79 9.07 -26.36
CA PHE A 196 -7.94 8.27 -26.80
C PHE A 196 -9.03 8.06 -25.76
N TYR A 197 -8.74 8.22 -24.47
CA TYR A 197 -9.58 7.76 -23.37
C TYR A 197 -10.06 6.31 -23.66
N LEU A 198 -11.36 6.07 -23.55
CA LEU A 198 -11.95 4.75 -23.76
C LEU A 198 -11.94 4.28 -25.22
N THR A 199 -11.54 5.12 -26.17
CA THR A 199 -11.53 4.80 -27.61
C THR A 199 -10.21 4.20 -28.10
N VAL A 200 -9.24 3.94 -27.21
CA VAL A 200 -7.93 3.37 -27.57
C VAL A 200 -8.07 2.11 -28.43
N HIS A 201 -7.30 2.04 -29.52
CA HIS A 201 -7.35 0.95 -30.50
C HIS A 201 -5.98 0.76 -31.20
N PRO A 202 -5.69 -0.42 -31.79
CA PRO A 202 -4.38 -0.73 -32.38
C PRO A 202 -3.83 0.31 -33.35
N HIS A 203 -4.65 0.78 -34.30
CA HIS A 203 -4.18 1.74 -35.33
C HIS A 203 -3.78 3.09 -34.72
N GLY A 204 -4.54 3.59 -33.76
CA GLY A 204 -4.22 4.85 -33.08
C GLY A 204 -2.97 4.76 -32.23
N VAL A 205 -2.78 3.64 -31.52
CA VAL A 205 -1.53 3.40 -30.77
C VAL A 205 -0.33 3.35 -31.73
N TRP A 206 -0.48 2.69 -32.88
CA TRP A 206 0.55 2.67 -33.91
C TRP A 206 0.91 4.06 -34.43
N GLU A 207 -0.08 4.85 -34.84
CA GLU A 207 0.14 6.22 -35.34
C GLU A 207 0.71 7.14 -34.27
N GLY A 208 0.32 6.98 -33.01
CA GLY A 208 0.90 7.73 -31.89
C GLY A 208 2.40 7.42 -31.69
N VAL A 209 2.77 6.14 -31.71
CA VAL A 209 4.18 5.73 -31.63
C VAL A 209 4.95 6.24 -32.86
N LYS A 210 4.37 6.08 -34.06
CA LYS A 210 4.96 6.59 -35.30
C LYS A 210 5.21 8.10 -35.23
N GLY A 211 4.22 8.87 -34.78
CA GLY A 211 4.33 10.33 -34.65
C GLY A 211 5.41 10.76 -33.66
N LEU A 212 5.56 10.04 -32.53
CA LEU A 212 6.63 10.28 -31.58
C LEU A 212 8.02 9.96 -32.16
N VAL A 213 8.14 8.86 -32.90
CA VAL A 213 9.38 8.46 -33.59
C VAL A 213 9.76 9.49 -34.65
N ASP A 214 8.82 9.85 -35.54
CA ASP A 214 9.02 10.85 -36.59
C ASP A 214 9.33 12.24 -36.01
N GLY A 215 8.77 12.56 -34.84
CA GLY A 215 9.04 13.79 -34.08
C GLY A 215 10.36 13.79 -33.32
N GLY A 216 11.15 12.71 -33.36
CA GLY A 216 12.46 12.62 -32.69
C GLY A 216 12.40 12.26 -31.20
N CYS A 217 11.24 11.85 -30.68
CA CYS A 217 11.03 11.46 -29.29
C CYS A 217 10.51 10.00 -29.20
N PRO A 218 11.25 9.01 -29.73
CA PRO A 218 10.75 7.64 -29.80
C PRO A 218 10.52 7.04 -28.39
N PRO A 219 9.33 6.48 -28.09
CA PRO A 219 9.07 5.89 -26.79
C PRO A 219 9.76 4.53 -26.63
N GLY A 220 10.28 4.30 -25.41
CA GLY A 220 10.76 2.99 -24.96
C GLY A 220 9.71 2.19 -24.18
N LEU A 221 8.68 2.87 -23.68
CA LEU A 221 7.53 2.29 -23.02
C LEU A 221 6.25 2.80 -23.68
N VAL A 222 5.32 1.88 -23.99
CA VAL A 222 3.95 2.21 -24.36
C VAL A 222 3.02 1.65 -23.29
N LEU A 223 2.23 2.50 -22.64
CA LEU A 223 1.18 2.11 -21.71
C LEU A 223 -0.17 2.24 -22.41
N ILE A 224 -0.81 1.10 -22.70
CA ILE A 224 -2.19 1.06 -23.18
C ILE A 224 -3.09 1.23 -21.95
N ASP A 225 -3.58 2.45 -21.75
CA ASP A 225 -4.45 2.83 -20.64
C ASP A 225 -5.89 2.28 -20.85
N ASP A 226 -6.79 2.63 -19.94
CA ASP A 226 -8.17 2.16 -19.89
C ASP A 226 -8.91 2.33 -21.24
N GLY A 227 -9.85 1.42 -21.51
CA GLY A 227 -10.57 1.30 -22.77
C GLY A 227 -10.22 0.08 -23.61
N TRP A 228 -9.20 -0.72 -23.27
CA TRP A 228 -8.92 -1.99 -23.96
C TRP A 228 -9.68 -3.19 -23.37
N GLN A 229 -10.27 -3.04 -22.18
CA GLN A 229 -11.07 -4.07 -21.51
C GLN A 229 -12.54 -4.01 -21.93
N SER A 230 -13.26 -5.12 -21.77
CA SER A 230 -14.70 -5.19 -22.01
C SER A 230 -15.46 -4.81 -20.73
N ILE A 231 -16.22 -3.72 -20.81
CA ILE A 231 -17.04 -3.20 -19.71
C ILE A 231 -18.51 -3.07 -20.16
N CYS A 232 -19.46 -3.18 -19.22
CA CYS A 232 -20.88 -2.96 -19.50
C CYS A 232 -21.58 -2.32 -18.28
N HIS A 233 -22.74 -1.69 -18.49
CA HIS A 233 -23.64 -1.33 -17.38
C HIS A 233 -24.42 -2.55 -16.91
N ASP A 234 -25.04 -2.46 -15.73
CA ASP A 234 -25.91 -3.50 -15.19
C ASP A 234 -27.15 -3.76 -16.07
N GLU A 235 -27.58 -2.74 -16.82
CA GLU A 235 -28.72 -2.81 -17.74
C GLU A 235 -28.32 -3.36 -19.14
N ASP A 236 -27.02 -3.40 -19.45
CA ASP A 236 -26.54 -3.90 -20.74
C ASP A 236 -26.54 -5.44 -20.73
N PRO A 237 -26.85 -6.11 -21.86
CA PRO A 237 -26.65 -7.55 -21.96
C PRO A 237 -25.20 -7.92 -21.68
N ILE A 238 -24.95 -8.92 -20.83
CA ILE A 238 -23.60 -9.36 -20.44
C ILE A 238 -22.75 -9.81 -21.64
N THR A 239 -23.39 -10.19 -22.75
CA THR A 239 -22.72 -10.55 -24.01
C THR A 239 -22.31 -9.35 -24.86
N SER A 240 -22.72 -8.14 -24.49
CA SER A 240 -22.47 -6.91 -25.23
C SER A 240 -21.35 -6.12 -24.55
N GLU A 241 -20.24 -5.96 -25.26
CA GLU A 241 -19.21 -5.01 -24.86
C GLU A 241 -19.77 -3.59 -25.03
N GLY A 242 -19.61 -2.71 -24.03
CA GLY A 242 -20.13 -1.35 -24.03
C GLY A 242 -19.45 -0.44 -25.06
N ARG A 243 -19.75 -0.62 -26.35
CA ARG A 243 -19.10 0.06 -27.48
C ARG A 243 -19.33 1.57 -27.53
N ASN A 244 -20.35 2.06 -26.82
CA ASN A 244 -20.72 3.48 -26.82
C ASN A 244 -20.00 4.28 -25.72
N ARG A 245 -19.07 3.67 -24.97
CA ARG A 245 -18.34 4.34 -23.89
C ARG A 245 -17.07 4.97 -24.46
N THR A 246 -17.05 6.29 -24.57
CA THR A 246 -16.00 7.01 -25.30
C THR A 246 -15.33 8.08 -24.47
N SER A 247 -16.05 8.69 -23.53
CA SER A 247 -15.56 9.79 -22.70
C SER A 247 -15.01 9.31 -21.36
N ALA A 248 -14.04 10.05 -20.82
CA ALA A 248 -13.59 9.84 -19.45
C ALA A 248 -14.75 9.99 -18.44
N GLY A 249 -14.85 9.05 -17.50
CA GLY A 249 -15.90 9.02 -16.47
C GLY A 249 -17.08 8.12 -16.80
N GLU A 250 -17.34 7.83 -18.09
CA GLU A 250 -18.45 6.95 -18.50
C GLU A 250 -18.29 5.50 -18.03
N GLN A 251 -17.05 5.09 -17.70
CA GLN A 251 -16.74 3.77 -17.18
C GLN A 251 -17.01 3.61 -15.67
N MET A 252 -17.16 4.71 -14.92
CA MET A 252 -17.37 4.68 -13.46
C MET A 252 -18.60 3.87 -13.01
N PRO A 253 -19.74 3.91 -13.72
CA PRO A 253 -20.89 3.04 -13.42
C PRO A 253 -20.83 1.65 -14.09
N CYS A 254 -19.80 1.36 -14.89
CA CYS A 254 -19.70 0.06 -15.56
C CYS A 254 -19.12 -1.02 -14.64
N ARG A 255 -19.23 -2.28 -15.07
CA ARG A 255 -18.55 -3.44 -14.52
C ARG A 255 -17.61 -4.04 -15.55
N LEU A 256 -16.52 -4.64 -15.06
CA LEU A 256 -15.66 -5.48 -15.91
C LEU A 256 -16.35 -6.83 -16.15
N ILE A 257 -16.46 -7.23 -17.42
CA ILE A 257 -17.11 -8.49 -17.81
C ILE A 257 -16.15 -9.56 -18.32
N GLN A 258 -14.95 -9.18 -18.79
CA GLN A 258 -13.92 -10.11 -19.28
C GLN A 258 -12.52 -9.62 -18.94
N PHE A 259 -11.58 -10.55 -18.71
CA PHE A 259 -10.15 -10.22 -18.54
C PHE A 259 -9.42 -10.07 -19.87
N GLN A 260 -9.89 -10.78 -20.89
CA GLN A 260 -9.33 -10.72 -22.23
C GLN A 260 -9.59 -9.36 -22.86
N GLU A 261 -8.80 -9.03 -23.88
CA GLU A 261 -8.96 -7.81 -24.62
C GLU A 261 -10.32 -7.72 -25.33
N ASN A 262 -10.84 -6.50 -25.41
CA ASN A 262 -12.10 -6.21 -26.07
C ASN A 262 -11.98 -6.33 -27.60
N TYR A 263 -13.12 -6.22 -28.27
CA TYR A 263 -13.23 -6.39 -29.72
C TYR A 263 -12.19 -5.57 -30.51
N LYS A 264 -11.82 -4.36 -30.05
CA LYS A 264 -10.88 -3.46 -30.75
C LYS A 264 -9.49 -4.07 -30.92
N PHE A 265 -9.03 -4.84 -29.93
CA PHE A 265 -7.73 -5.50 -29.97
C PHE A 265 -7.85 -6.96 -30.36
N ARG A 266 -8.90 -7.65 -29.94
CA ARG A 266 -9.15 -9.06 -30.26
C ARG A 266 -9.28 -9.31 -31.76
N GLU A 267 -9.89 -8.36 -32.48
CA GLU A 267 -10.12 -8.44 -33.92
C GLU A 267 -8.94 -7.90 -34.76
N TYR A 268 -7.85 -7.46 -34.12
CA TYR A 268 -6.65 -7.05 -34.86
C TYR A 268 -6.12 -8.22 -35.71
N GLU A 269 -5.79 -7.96 -36.97
CA GLU A 269 -5.10 -8.89 -37.86
C GLU A 269 -3.74 -8.34 -38.28
N SER A 270 -2.68 -9.15 -38.08
CA SER A 270 -1.34 -8.78 -38.50
C SER A 270 -1.24 -8.68 -40.03
N PRO A 271 -0.69 -7.59 -40.59
CA PRO A 271 -0.38 -7.53 -42.02
C PRO A 271 0.78 -8.46 -42.40
N TYR A 272 1.57 -8.94 -41.43
CA TYR A 272 2.77 -9.75 -41.65
C TYR A 272 2.51 -11.25 -41.48
N LYS A 273 1.62 -11.81 -42.32
CA LYS A 273 1.13 -13.21 -42.19
C LYS A 273 2.22 -14.29 -42.26
N SER A 274 3.40 -14.01 -42.80
CA SER A 274 4.51 -14.97 -42.88
C SER A 274 5.39 -15.04 -41.62
N ARG A 275 5.35 -14.06 -40.72
CA ARG A 275 6.24 -14.00 -39.52
C ARG A 275 5.82 -14.99 -38.44
N PRO A 276 6.74 -15.61 -37.68
CA PRO A 276 6.37 -16.50 -36.58
C PRO A 276 5.57 -15.77 -35.48
N GLY A 277 4.70 -16.51 -34.77
CA GLY A 277 3.89 -15.99 -33.65
C GLY A 277 2.40 -15.73 -33.98
N PRO A 278 1.64 -15.09 -33.05
CA PRO A 278 0.20 -14.90 -33.16
C PRO A 278 -0.19 -14.05 -34.37
N LYS A 279 -1.23 -14.43 -35.10
CA LYS A 279 -1.67 -13.70 -36.31
C LYS A 279 -2.73 -12.66 -36.04
N THR A 280 -3.42 -12.79 -34.92
CA THR A 280 -4.53 -11.94 -34.52
C THR A 280 -4.45 -11.57 -33.04
N GLY A 281 -5.27 -10.61 -32.63
CA GLY A 281 -5.39 -10.20 -31.22
C GLY A 281 -4.32 -9.22 -30.75
N MET A 282 -4.38 -8.86 -29.46
CA MET A 282 -3.45 -7.90 -28.86
C MET A 282 -1.99 -8.37 -28.95
N GLY A 283 -1.74 -9.67 -28.80
CA GLY A 283 -0.39 -10.24 -28.91
C GLY A 283 0.23 -10.07 -30.30
N ALA A 284 -0.56 -10.20 -31.36
CA ALA A 284 -0.10 -9.95 -32.72
C ALA A 284 0.23 -8.46 -32.93
N PHE A 285 -0.63 -7.57 -32.43
CA PHE A 285 -0.42 -6.14 -32.49
C PHE A 285 0.87 -5.71 -31.78
N ILE A 286 1.08 -6.17 -30.54
CA ILE A 286 2.29 -5.81 -29.76
C ILE A 286 3.56 -6.28 -30.46
N ARG A 287 3.57 -7.50 -31.04
CA ARG A 287 4.73 -7.95 -31.81
C ARG A 287 4.98 -7.01 -32.99
N ASP A 288 3.96 -6.74 -33.79
CA ASP A 288 4.13 -5.92 -35.00
C ASP A 288 4.60 -4.51 -34.65
N LEU A 289 4.12 -3.95 -33.52
CA LEU A 289 4.54 -2.65 -32.97
C LEU A 289 6.03 -2.65 -32.63
N LYS A 290 6.49 -3.64 -31.86
CA LYS A 290 7.90 -3.76 -31.46
C LYS A 290 8.84 -4.06 -32.63
N ASP A 291 8.41 -4.93 -33.55
CA ASP A 291 9.19 -5.27 -34.73
C ASP A 291 9.42 -4.05 -35.64
N THR A 292 8.48 -3.11 -35.64
CA THR A 292 8.54 -1.92 -36.51
C THR A 292 9.20 -0.74 -35.81
N PHE A 293 8.92 -0.54 -34.54
CA PHE A 293 9.53 0.48 -33.71
C PHE A 293 10.45 -0.20 -32.69
N ASN A 294 11.68 -0.47 -33.12
CA ASN A 294 12.70 -1.17 -32.33
C ASN A 294 13.08 -0.46 -31.02
N THR A 295 12.66 0.79 -30.82
CA THR A 295 12.80 1.53 -29.57
C THR A 295 11.82 1.06 -28.51
N VAL A 296 10.67 0.48 -28.88
CA VAL A 296 9.63 0.05 -27.95
C VAL A 296 10.04 -1.25 -27.25
N ASP A 297 10.68 -1.11 -26.10
CA ASP A 297 11.12 -2.25 -25.28
C ASP A 297 9.96 -2.84 -24.47
N TYR A 298 9.10 -1.99 -23.94
CA TYR A 298 8.04 -2.37 -22.99
C TYR A 298 6.66 -1.93 -23.50
N VAL A 299 5.69 -2.84 -23.41
CA VAL A 299 4.27 -2.51 -23.62
C VAL A 299 3.50 -3.03 -22.43
N TYR A 300 2.93 -2.12 -21.64
CA TYR A 300 2.11 -2.41 -20.47
C TYR A 300 0.66 -2.06 -20.75
N VAL A 301 -0.24 -2.61 -19.94
CA VAL A 301 -1.65 -2.27 -19.96
C VAL A 301 -2.09 -1.82 -18.57
N TRP A 302 -2.95 -0.81 -18.50
CA TRP A 302 -3.71 -0.52 -17.29
C TRP A 302 -4.75 -1.62 -17.09
N HIS A 303 -4.97 -2.12 -15.87
CA HIS A 303 -5.99 -3.14 -15.64
C HIS A 303 -6.77 -2.86 -14.36
N ALA A 304 -8.10 -2.93 -14.45
CA ALA A 304 -8.96 -2.81 -13.28
C ALA A 304 -8.84 -4.07 -12.39
N LEU A 305 -8.05 -4.01 -11.31
CA LEU A 305 -7.71 -5.16 -10.46
C LEU A 305 -8.94 -5.83 -9.81
N VAL A 306 -9.93 -5.03 -9.39
CA VAL A 306 -11.17 -5.48 -8.73
C VAL A 306 -12.40 -5.18 -9.57
N GLY A 307 -12.21 -5.05 -10.89
CA GLY A 307 -13.22 -4.60 -11.84
C GLY A 307 -13.28 -3.09 -12.02
N THR A 308 -13.91 -2.65 -13.09
CA THR A 308 -14.06 -1.23 -13.44
C THR A 308 -15.17 -0.63 -12.61
N GLY A 309 -15.01 0.59 -12.10
CA GLY A 309 -16.10 1.38 -11.52
C GLY A 309 -16.87 0.73 -10.36
N VAL A 310 -17.93 -0.02 -10.70
CA VAL A 310 -18.82 -0.74 -9.77
C VAL A 310 -18.34 -2.19 -9.50
N GLY A 311 -17.20 -2.57 -10.04
CA GLY A 311 -16.51 -3.84 -9.78
C GLY A 311 -16.74 -4.88 -10.88
N LEU A 312 -16.83 -6.16 -10.48
CA LEU A 312 -16.98 -7.29 -11.42
C LEU A 312 -18.46 -7.60 -11.69
N GLY A 313 -18.77 -8.02 -12.91
CA GLY A 313 -20.10 -8.51 -13.29
C GLY A 313 -20.51 -9.79 -12.55
N PRO A 314 -21.81 -9.99 -12.21
CA PRO A 314 -22.28 -11.13 -11.42
C PRO A 314 -22.11 -12.52 -12.08
N MET A 315 -21.86 -12.58 -13.39
CA MET A 315 -21.56 -13.82 -14.13
C MET A 315 -20.10 -13.91 -14.58
N PHE A 316 -19.19 -13.42 -13.74
CA PHE A 316 -17.77 -13.66 -13.93
C PHE A 316 -17.47 -15.17 -13.74
N LEU A 317 -17.49 -15.94 -14.82
CA LEU A 317 -17.32 -17.41 -14.84
C LEU A 317 -16.00 -17.90 -14.20
N ALA A 318 -15.03 -17.00 -14.01
CA ALA A 318 -13.74 -17.28 -13.38
C ALA A 318 -13.66 -16.85 -11.89
N CYS A 319 -14.70 -16.24 -11.32
CA CYS A 319 -14.71 -15.90 -9.90
C CYS A 319 -15.29 -17.09 -9.12
N PRO A 320 -14.57 -17.65 -8.12
CA PRO A 320 -15.16 -18.63 -7.23
C PRO A 320 -16.42 -18.01 -6.61
N ARG A 321 -17.58 -18.66 -6.78
CA ARG A 321 -18.80 -18.24 -6.08
C ARG A 321 -18.45 -18.12 -4.60
N GLN A 322 -18.58 -16.92 -4.03
CA GLN A 322 -18.51 -16.78 -2.58
C GLN A 322 -19.55 -17.73 -1.97
N ARG A 323 -19.07 -18.67 -1.15
CA ARG A 323 -19.92 -19.53 -0.32
C ARG A 323 -20.30 -18.80 0.96
#